data_AF-A0A972SI91-F1
#
_entry.id   AF-A0A972SI91-F1
#
_cell.length_a   1.000
_cell.length_b   1.000
_cell.length_c   1.000
_cell.angle_alpha   90.00
_cell.angle_beta   90.00
_cell.angle_gamma   90.00
#
_symmetry.space_group_name_H-M   'P 1'
#
loop_
_entity.id
_entity.type
_entity.pdbx_description
1 polymer ?
#
loop_
_entity_poly.entity_id
_entity_poly.type
_entity_poly.pdbx_seq_one_letter_code
_entity_poly.pdbx_strand_id
1 'polypeptide(L)'
;MIDARHCKAGCAAMDAKRIALVAQLDAFSVEAAEAKRREVAEDRHIEQVDRSIAVRDSARDDPVTARLARQMGVTAVKVDLLLALVFAAVLEGLACLCWYVALSARTALATSTTAAVEEFAPTVTESQAAVAEGHECAHEPVVQHDTNATPDSTVARLRRDIAAGLLRPTVKEIRRHLRCGQATATTLRQQFEALKKSPDTLLSS
;
A
#
# COMPACT_ATOMS: atom_id res chain seq x y z
N MET A 1 -34.34 49.88 -70.87
CA MET A 1 -33.89 48.46 -70.87
C MET A 1 -32.97 48.08 -69.70
N ILE A 2 -32.29 49.03 -69.03
CA ILE A 2 -31.32 48.74 -67.96
C ILE A 2 -32.01 48.38 -66.63
N ASP A 3 -33.14 49.02 -66.29
CA ASP A 3 -33.87 48.77 -65.03
C ASP A 3 -34.45 47.34 -64.94
N ALA A 4 -34.96 46.80 -66.04
CA ALA A 4 -35.53 45.45 -66.06
C ALA A 4 -34.49 44.36 -65.76
N ARG A 5 -33.21 44.59 -66.11
CA ARG A 5 -32.11 43.65 -65.80
C ARG A 5 -31.68 43.72 -64.33
N HIS A 6 -31.61 44.93 -63.77
CA HIS A 6 -31.29 45.12 -62.35
C HIS A 6 -32.36 44.53 -61.43
N CYS A 7 -33.64 44.66 -61.81
CA CYS A 7 -34.74 44.03 -61.09
C CYS A 7 -34.59 42.50 -61.06
N LYS A 8 -34.35 41.86 -62.21
CA LYS A 8 -34.15 40.41 -62.30
C LYS A 8 -32.95 39.92 -61.48
N ALA A 9 -31.82 40.63 -61.54
CA ALA A 9 -30.63 40.28 -60.76
C ALA A 9 -30.85 40.49 -59.24
N GLY A 10 -31.56 41.55 -58.85
CA GLY A 10 -31.93 41.81 -57.46
C GLY A 10 -32.88 40.75 -56.89
N CYS A 11 -33.89 40.32 -57.66
CA CYS A 11 -34.78 39.23 -57.28
C CYS A 11 -34.00 37.92 -57.08
N ALA A 12 -33.13 37.54 -58.02
CA ALA A 12 -32.32 36.33 -57.90
C ALA A 12 -31.40 36.35 -56.66
N ALA A 13 -30.82 37.51 -56.33
CA ALA A 13 -30.00 37.67 -55.13
C ALA A 13 -30.83 37.54 -53.84
N MET A 14 -32.07 38.05 -53.84
CA MET A 14 -32.98 37.90 -52.70
C MET A 14 -33.47 36.45 -52.55
N ASP A 15 -33.78 35.77 -53.65
CA ASP A 15 -34.17 34.36 -53.64
C ASP A 15 -33.04 33.47 -53.12
N ALA A 16 -31.79 33.74 -53.54
CA ALA A 16 -30.61 33.04 -53.02
C ALA A 16 -30.45 33.23 -51.51
N LYS A 17 -30.64 34.45 -50.99
CA LYS A 17 -30.63 34.73 -49.54
C LYS A 17 -31.76 34.01 -48.82
N ARG A 18 -32.94 33.96 -49.42
CA ARG A 18 -34.10 33.26 -48.86
C ARG A 18 -33.83 31.76 -48.74
N ILE A 19 -33.30 31.14 -49.80
CA ILE A 19 -32.93 29.72 -49.80
C ILE A 19 -31.86 29.45 -48.73
N ALA A 20 -30.83 30.31 -48.64
CA ALA A 20 -29.79 30.18 -47.62
C ALA A 20 -30.36 30.26 -46.19
N LEU A 21 -31.28 31.21 -45.92
CA LEU A 21 -31.91 31.33 -44.61
C LEU A 21 -32.84 30.15 -44.29
N VAL A 22 -33.58 29.65 -45.28
CA VAL A 22 -34.40 28.45 -45.11
C VAL A 22 -33.53 27.23 -44.80
N ALA A 23 -32.40 27.07 -45.48
CA ALA A 23 -31.44 26.01 -45.21
C ALA A 23 -30.81 26.13 -43.80
N GLN A 24 -30.50 27.35 -43.34
CA GLN A 24 -30.03 27.57 -41.98
C GLN A 24 -31.09 27.23 -40.93
N LEU A 25 -32.35 27.61 -41.18
CA LEU A 25 -33.46 27.29 -40.28
C LEU A 25 -33.70 25.78 -40.20
N ASP A 26 -33.61 25.09 -41.34
CA ASP A 26 -33.69 23.64 -41.40
C ASP A 26 -32.56 22.99 -40.60
N ALA A 27 -31.31 23.46 -40.75
CA ALA A 27 -30.17 22.99 -39.98
C ALA A 27 -30.37 23.15 -38.46
N PHE A 28 -30.84 24.33 -38.00
CA PHE A 28 -31.14 24.53 -36.59
C PHE A 28 -32.31 23.67 -36.10
N SER A 29 -33.30 23.41 -36.95
CA SER A 29 -34.42 22.52 -36.60
C SER A 29 -33.96 21.08 -36.38
N VAL A 30 -32.97 20.61 -37.18
CA VAL A 30 -32.33 19.31 -37.02
C VAL A 30 -31.54 19.26 -35.71
N GLU A 31 -30.74 20.28 -35.42
CA GLU A 31 -29.97 20.35 -34.18
C GLU A 31 -30.87 20.38 -32.94
N ALA A 32 -31.98 21.12 -32.97
CA ALA A 32 -32.96 21.14 -31.89
C ALA A 32 -33.63 19.77 -31.70
N ALA A 33 -33.96 19.08 -32.81
CA ALA A 33 -34.53 17.74 -32.75
C ALA A 33 -33.53 16.71 -32.19
N GLU A 34 -32.25 16.85 -32.50
CA GLU A 34 -31.18 16.03 -31.92
C GLU A 34 -30.97 16.30 -30.43
N ALA A 35 -30.93 17.57 -30.03
CA ALA A 35 -30.82 17.96 -28.62
C ALA A 35 -31.96 17.36 -27.80
N LYS A 36 -33.21 17.46 -28.30
CA LYS A 36 -34.37 16.85 -27.65
C LYS A 36 -34.28 15.33 -27.56
N ARG A 37 -33.73 14.65 -28.59
CA ARG A 37 -33.51 13.20 -28.53
C ARG A 37 -32.46 12.81 -27.47
N ARG A 38 -31.41 13.62 -27.29
CA ARG A 38 -30.38 13.41 -26.26
C ARG A 38 -30.96 13.60 -24.85
N GLU A 39 -31.72 14.68 -24.63
CA GLU A 39 -32.42 14.95 -23.37
C GLU A 39 -33.33 13.78 -22.96
N VAL A 40 -34.21 13.32 -23.88
CA VAL A 40 -35.10 12.19 -23.62
C VAL A 40 -34.34 10.88 -23.35
N ALA A 41 -33.15 10.70 -23.91
CA ALA A 41 -32.31 9.53 -23.62
C ALA A 41 -31.66 9.61 -22.23
N GLU A 42 -31.24 10.82 -21.82
CA GLU A 42 -30.70 11.08 -20.49
C GLU A 42 -31.78 10.94 -19.41
N ASP A 43 -32.99 11.47 -19.65
CA ASP A 43 -34.14 11.31 -18.75
C ASP A 43 -34.44 9.83 -18.48
N ARG A 44 -34.46 9.00 -19.53
CA ARG A 44 -34.64 7.55 -19.37
C ARG A 44 -33.52 6.91 -18.57
N HIS A 45 -32.28 7.37 -18.74
CA HIS A 45 -31.15 6.88 -17.98
C HIS A 45 -31.26 7.26 -16.50
N ILE A 46 -31.63 8.51 -16.20
CA ILE A 46 -31.90 8.99 -14.84
C ILE A 46 -33.03 8.17 -14.21
N GLU A 47 -34.16 7.98 -14.89
CA GLU A 47 -35.28 7.16 -14.39
C GLU A 47 -34.86 5.72 -14.07
N GLN A 48 -33.98 5.12 -14.88
CA GLN A 48 -33.44 3.78 -14.63
C GLN A 48 -32.56 3.75 -13.37
N VAL A 49 -31.68 4.75 -13.22
CA VAL A 49 -30.83 4.89 -12.04
C VAL A 49 -31.68 5.10 -10.80
N ASP A 50 -32.65 6.02 -10.85
CA ASP A 50 -33.58 6.33 -9.76
C ASP A 50 -34.39 5.11 -9.35
N ARG A 51 -34.89 4.32 -10.31
CA ARG A 51 -35.56 3.05 -10.01
C ARG A 51 -34.63 2.10 -9.27
N SER A 52 -33.37 2.00 -9.67
CA SER A 52 -32.39 1.15 -9.00
C SER A 52 -32.05 1.63 -7.58
N ILE A 53 -32.03 2.95 -7.35
CA ILE A 53 -31.81 3.56 -6.04
C ILE A 53 -33.03 3.30 -5.15
N ALA A 54 -34.24 3.57 -5.65
CA ALA A 54 -35.49 3.36 -4.92
C ALA A 54 -35.67 1.90 -4.48
N VAL A 55 -35.30 0.91 -5.31
CA VAL A 55 -35.33 -0.50 -4.92
C VAL A 55 -34.32 -0.79 -3.79
N ARG A 56 -33.12 -0.22 -3.84
CA ARG A 56 -32.12 -0.38 -2.76
C ARG A 56 -32.55 0.27 -1.46
N ASP A 57 -33.13 1.47 -1.54
CA ASP A 57 -33.61 2.21 -0.36
C ASP A 57 -34.79 1.47 0.27
N SER A 58 -35.75 1.01 -0.54
CA SER A 58 -36.84 0.15 -0.05
C SER A 58 -36.33 -1.15 0.60
N ALA A 59 -35.25 -1.74 0.12
CA ALA A 59 -34.64 -2.93 0.73
C ALA A 59 -33.92 -2.62 2.05
N ARG A 60 -33.34 -1.42 2.20
CA ARG A 60 -32.76 -0.96 3.48
C ARG A 60 -33.83 -0.71 4.54
N ASP A 61 -34.97 -0.19 4.11
CA ASP A 61 -36.12 0.10 4.96
C ASP A 61 -36.95 -1.16 5.30
N ASP A 62 -36.41 -2.37 5.07
CA ASP A 62 -37.06 -3.62 5.47
C ASP A 62 -37.40 -3.57 6.97
N PRO A 63 -38.67 -3.80 7.37
CA PRO A 63 -39.08 -3.87 8.76
C PRO A 63 -38.29 -4.90 9.58
N VAL A 64 -37.67 -5.90 8.93
CA VAL A 64 -36.70 -6.79 9.56
C VAL A 64 -35.44 -6.03 9.93
N THR A 65 -34.87 -5.17 9.09
CA THR A 65 -33.73 -4.30 9.45
C THR A 65 -34.11 -3.34 10.58
N ALA A 66 -35.32 -2.77 10.58
CA ALA A 66 -35.78 -1.89 11.67
C ALA A 66 -36.07 -2.65 12.98
N ARG A 67 -36.48 -3.92 12.90
CA ARG A 67 -36.62 -4.82 14.07
C ARG A 67 -35.27 -5.34 14.52
N LEU A 68 -34.36 -5.64 13.61
CA LEU A 68 -33.00 -6.10 13.89
C LEU A 68 -32.17 -4.96 14.49
N ALA A 69 -32.35 -3.72 14.04
CA ALA A 69 -31.74 -2.54 14.67
C ALA A 69 -32.28 -2.29 16.09
N ARG A 70 -33.57 -2.57 16.33
CA ARG A 70 -34.19 -2.49 17.66
C ARG A 70 -33.81 -3.66 18.58
N GLN A 71 -33.67 -4.86 18.04
CA GLN A 71 -33.40 -6.09 18.78
C GLN A 71 -31.89 -6.30 18.99
N MET A 72 -31.09 -6.07 17.96
CA MET A 72 -29.64 -5.95 18.01
C MET A 72 -29.25 -4.50 18.28
N GLY A 73 -29.73 -3.93 19.38
CA GLY A 73 -29.19 -2.72 20.00
C GLY A 73 -27.73 -2.93 20.43
N VAL A 74 -26.86 -3.21 19.46
CA VAL A 74 -25.43 -3.07 19.48
C VAL A 74 -25.22 -1.61 19.13
N THR A 75 -25.43 -0.77 20.14
CA THR A 75 -24.99 0.62 20.11
C THR A 75 -23.51 0.62 19.72
N ALA A 76 -23.04 1.63 18.98
CA ALA A 76 -21.62 1.75 18.61
C ALA A 76 -20.66 1.48 19.81
N VAL A 77 -21.13 1.79 21.02
CA VAL A 77 -20.49 1.48 22.31
C VAL A 77 -20.25 -0.02 22.55
N LYS A 78 -21.19 -0.92 22.20
CA LYS A 78 -20.98 -2.37 22.32
C LYS A 78 -20.00 -2.89 21.27
N VAL A 79 -19.98 -2.32 20.07
CA VAL A 79 -18.94 -2.64 19.07
C VAL A 79 -17.58 -2.21 19.56
N ASP A 80 -17.48 -1.00 20.10
CA ASP A 80 -16.24 -0.45 20.67
C ASP A 80 -15.76 -1.28 21.87
N LEU A 81 -16.66 -1.72 22.75
CA LEU A 81 -16.34 -2.60 23.87
C LEU A 81 -15.85 -3.98 23.42
N LEU A 82 -16.50 -4.59 22.42
CA LEU A 82 -16.05 -5.87 21.86
C LEU A 82 -14.69 -5.74 21.20
N LEU A 83 -14.46 -4.64 20.47
CA LEU A 83 -13.16 -4.36 19.85
C LEU A 83 -12.07 -4.17 20.92
N ALA A 84 -12.34 -3.36 21.95
CA ALA A 84 -11.44 -3.15 23.08
C ALA A 84 -11.14 -4.46 23.82
N LEU A 85 -12.14 -5.32 24.01
CA LEU A 85 -11.98 -6.63 24.64
C LEU A 85 -11.08 -7.56 23.83
N VAL A 86 -11.26 -7.62 22.50
CA VAL A 86 -10.42 -8.42 21.61
C VAL A 86 -8.98 -7.91 21.64
N PHE A 87 -8.76 -6.60 21.58
CA PHE A 87 -7.42 -6.02 21.70
C PHE A 87 -6.78 -6.33 23.05
N ALA A 88 -7.53 -6.20 24.15
CA ALA A 88 -7.04 -6.55 25.48
C ALA A 88 -6.62 -8.03 25.56
N ALA A 89 -7.44 -8.96 25.04
CA ALA A 89 -7.12 -10.38 25.02
C ALA A 89 -5.86 -10.70 24.19
N VAL A 90 -5.68 -10.03 23.04
CA VAL A 90 -4.48 -10.20 22.20
C VAL A 90 -3.24 -9.67 22.91
N LEU A 91 -3.32 -8.48 23.52
CA LEU A 91 -2.19 -7.88 24.25
C LEU A 91 -1.81 -8.71 25.47
N GLU A 92 -2.79 -9.19 26.23
CA GLU A 92 -2.57 -10.08 27.37
C GLU A 92 -1.92 -11.39 26.91
N GLY A 93 -2.41 -12.00 25.82
CA GLY A 93 -1.82 -13.19 25.24
C GLY A 93 -0.36 -12.99 24.81
N LEU A 94 -0.04 -11.85 24.18
CA LEU A 94 1.33 -11.50 23.82
C LEU A 94 2.21 -11.26 25.06
N ALA A 95 1.68 -10.61 26.10
CA ALA A 95 2.40 -10.40 27.35
C ALA A 95 2.71 -11.74 28.04
N CYS A 96 1.73 -12.63 28.14
CA CYS A 96 1.91 -13.98 28.66
C CYS A 96 2.94 -14.78 27.85
N LEU A 97 2.86 -14.73 26.52
CA LEU A 97 3.80 -15.44 25.64
C LEU A 97 5.23 -14.92 25.80
N CYS A 98 5.40 -13.59 25.83
CA CYS A 98 6.70 -12.96 26.07
C CYS A 98 7.27 -13.36 27.44
N TRP A 99 6.45 -13.38 28.50
CA TRP A 99 6.90 -13.80 29.82
C TRP A 99 7.30 -15.28 29.86
N TYR A 100 6.50 -16.14 29.22
CA TYR A 100 6.81 -17.56 29.10
C TYR A 100 8.15 -17.78 28.39
N VAL A 101 8.37 -17.16 27.23
CA VAL A 101 9.63 -17.24 26.49
C VAL A 101 10.81 -16.70 27.30
N ALA A 102 10.62 -15.56 28.00
CA ALA A 102 11.66 -14.99 28.85
C ALA A 102 12.04 -15.93 30.01
N LEU A 103 11.07 -16.59 30.64
CA LEU A 103 11.31 -17.55 31.72
C LEU A 103 11.93 -18.86 31.18
N SER A 104 11.48 -19.35 30.03
CA SER A 104 12.09 -20.50 29.33
C SER A 104 13.54 -20.23 28.93
N ALA A 105 13.86 -19.02 28.46
CA ALA A 105 15.23 -18.65 28.15
C ALA A 105 16.11 -18.57 29.41
N ARG A 106 15.59 -18.03 30.52
CA ARG A 106 16.30 -17.98 31.81
C ARG A 106 16.55 -19.36 32.39
N THR A 107 15.58 -20.26 32.31
CA THR A 107 15.74 -21.65 32.77
C THR A 107 16.72 -22.42 31.89
N ALA A 108 16.68 -22.25 30.57
CA ALA A 108 17.67 -22.85 29.66
C ALA A 108 19.10 -22.35 29.95
N LEU A 109 19.28 -21.05 30.22
CA LEU A 109 20.58 -20.49 30.57
C LEU A 109 21.04 -20.94 31.97
N ALA A 110 20.13 -21.06 32.94
CA ALA A 110 20.43 -21.59 34.27
C ALA A 110 20.83 -23.08 34.22
N THR A 111 20.15 -23.90 33.42
CA THR A 111 20.51 -25.33 33.22
C THR A 111 21.89 -25.46 32.56
N SER A 112 22.23 -24.56 31.64
CA SER A 112 23.55 -24.53 30.99
C SER A 112 24.66 -24.13 31.96
N THR A 113 24.37 -23.23 32.91
CA THR A 113 25.31 -22.82 33.96
C THR A 113 25.46 -23.88 35.06
N THR A 114 24.40 -24.61 35.42
CA THR A 114 24.50 -25.69 36.42
C THR A 114 25.19 -26.95 35.90
N ALA A 115 25.31 -27.15 34.58
CA ALA A 115 26.12 -28.23 34.02
C ALA A 115 27.64 -27.91 34.01
N ALA A 116 28.03 -26.66 34.31
CA ALA A 116 29.42 -26.22 34.39
C ALA A 116 29.92 -26.00 35.83
N VAL A 117 29.10 -26.30 36.85
CA VAL A 117 29.47 -26.16 38.27
C VAL A 117 29.13 -27.46 39.01
N GLU A 118 29.72 -28.57 38.58
CA GLU A 118 30.19 -29.57 39.54
C GLU A 118 31.72 -29.58 39.49
N GLU A 119 32.32 -29.55 40.68
CA GLU A 119 33.75 -29.60 40.99
C GLU A 119 34.52 -28.25 40.97
N PHE A 120 34.29 -27.41 41.97
CA PHE A 120 35.27 -27.17 43.06
C PHE A 120 34.68 -26.19 44.09
N ALA A 121 34.56 -26.60 45.35
CA ALA A 121 34.27 -25.73 46.49
C ALA A 121 35.56 -25.58 47.34
N PRO A 122 35.58 -24.79 48.43
CA PRO A 122 35.51 -23.33 48.47
C PRO A 122 36.71 -22.74 49.26
N THR A 123 37.15 -21.50 48.96
CA THR A 123 38.03 -20.76 49.89
C THR A 123 37.63 -19.29 50.00
N VAL A 124 37.25 -18.93 51.21
CA VAL A 124 37.02 -17.60 51.78
C VAL A 124 38.24 -16.69 51.57
N THR A 125 38.07 -15.39 51.27
CA THR A 125 38.72 -14.25 51.96
C THR A 125 38.07 -12.93 51.52
N GLU A 126 37.64 -12.11 52.49
CA GLU A 126 37.22 -10.72 52.38
C GLU A 126 38.29 -9.80 51.75
N SER A 127 37.88 -8.80 50.96
CA SER A 127 38.39 -7.43 51.16
C SER A 127 37.59 -6.37 50.40
N GLN A 128 37.54 -5.21 51.06
CA GLN A 128 36.72 -4.05 50.83
C GLN A 128 37.19 -3.16 49.66
N ALA A 129 36.32 -2.17 49.38
CA ALA A 129 36.66 -0.78 49.07
C ALA A 129 36.85 -0.38 47.59
N ALA A 130 35.78 0.23 47.07
CA ALA A 130 35.71 1.64 46.67
C ALA A 130 36.45 2.16 45.42
N VAL A 131 35.73 3.08 44.76
CA VAL A 131 36.17 4.27 44.00
C VAL A 131 36.08 4.22 42.45
N ALA A 132 35.23 5.14 41.97
CA ALA A 132 35.26 5.98 40.76
C ALA A 132 35.28 5.39 39.33
N GLU A 133 34.18 5.65 38.62
CA GLU A 133 34.08 6.55 37.46
C GLU A 133 35.25 6.58 36.44
N GLY A 134 34.97 6.21 35.19
CA GLY A 134 35.85 6.48 34.05
C GLY A 134 35.45 5.83 32.71
N HIS A 135 34.76 6.61 31.86
CA HIS A 135 34.83 6.66 30.39
C HIS A 135 34.69 5.40 29.49
N GLU A 136 33.56 5.36 28.78
CA GLU A 136 33.39 5.26 27.32
C GLU A 136 34.60 4.79 26.45
N CYS A 137 34.46 3.67 25.72
CA CYS A 137 34.49 3.62 24.24
C CYS A 137 34.24 2.19 23.72
N ALA A 138 33.70 2.13 22.50
CA ALA A 138 33.32 0.94 21.74
C ALA A 138 34.45 -0.08 21.47
N HIS A 139 34.09 -1.34 21.19
CA HIS A 139 34.27 -2.03 19.89
C HIS A 139 34.10 -3.57 20.03
N GLU A 140 33.35 -4.16 19.10
CA GLU A 140 33.20 -5.61 18.77
C GLU A 140 34.56 -6.30 18.47
N PRO A 141 34.70 -7.64 18.20
CA PRO A 141 33.73 -8.57 17.57
C PRO A 141 33.79 -10.08 18.01
N VAL A 142 32.83 -10.91 17.60
CA VAL A 142 33.13 -12.29 17.08
C VAL A 142 32.11 -12.68 16.00
N VAL A 143 32.67 -13.06 14.86
CA VAL A 143 32.09 -13.46 13.57
C VAL A 143 31.69 -14.95 13.58
N GLN A 144 30.58 -15.31 12.94
CA GLN A 144 30.44 -16.62 12.29
C GLN A 144 30.08 -16.46 10.82
N HIS A 145 30.87 -17.12 10.00
CA HIS A 145 31.03 -16.98 8.56
C HIS A 145 30.62 -18.31 7.92
N ASP A 146 29.57 -18.32 7.10
CA ASP A 146 29.33 -19.38 6.13
C ASP A 146 29.92 -18.94 4.78
N THR A 147 31.15 -19.40 4.56
CA THR A 147 31.96 -19.17 3.36
C THR A 147 31.69 -20.27 2.34
N ASN A 148 31.03 -19.92 1.23
CA ASN A 148 31.34 -20.43 -0.12
C ASN A 148 30.49 -19.77 -1.24
N ALA A 149 29.96 -18.58 -1.01
CA ALA A 149 29.40 -17.75 -2.08
C ALA A 149 30.29 -16.52 -2.24
N THR A 150 30.95 -16.40 -3.40
CA THR A 150 31.66 -15.17 -3.75
C THR A 150 30.68 -13.98 -3.70
N PRO A 151 31.13 -12.78 -3.32
CA PRO A 151 30.25 -11.61 -3.22
C PRO A 151 29.46 -11.38 -4.52
N ASP A 152 30.08 -11.63 -5.68
CA ASP A 152 29.45 -11.54 -7.00
C ASP A 152 28.32 -12.55 -7.20
N SER A 153 28.46 -13.79 -6.71
CA SER A 153 27.40 -14.80 -6.80
C SER A 153 26.19 -14.44 -5.91
N THR A 154 26.43 -13.74 -4.80
CA THR A 154 25.38 -13.26 -3.89
C THR A 154 24.60 -12.11 -4.49
N VAL A 155 25.29 -11.17 -5.16
CA VAL A 155 24.66 -10.04 -5.87
C VAL A 155 23.90 -10.53 -7.11
N ALA A 156 24.42 -11.53 -7.84
CA ALA A 156 23.72 -12.14 -8.97
C ALA A 156 22.44 -12.87 -8.54
N ARG A 157 22.47 -13.56 -7.39
CA ARG A 157 21.28 -14.19 -6.78
C ARG A 157 20.25 -13.16 -6.35
N LEU A 158 20.69 -12.07 -5.70
CA LEU A 158 19.83 -10.96 -5.31
C LEU A 158 19.12 -10.32 -6.51
N ARG A 159 19.83 -10.12 -7.63
CA ARG A 159 19.24 -9.59 -8.87
C ARG A 159 18.14 -10.49 -9.42
N ARG A 160 18.35 -11.82 -9.40
CA ARG A 160 17.38 -12.80 -9.89
C ARG A 160 16.11 -12.80 -9.05
N ASP A 161 16.25 -12.72 -7.73
CA ASP A 161 15.13 -12.75 -6.79
C ASP A 161 14.31 -11.44 -6.85
N ILE A 162 14.97 -10.29 -7.07
CA ILE A 162 14.29 -9.00 -7.32
C ILE A 162 13.55 -9.03 -8.67
N ALA A 163 14.17 -9.55 -9.73
CA ALA A 163 13.52 -9.67 -11.05
C ALA A 163 12.33 -10.64 -11.04
N ALA A 164 12.40 -11.69 -10.21
CA ALA A 164 11.29 -12.61 -9.96
C ALA A 164 10.19 -12.03 -9.06
N GLY A 165 10.35 -10.79 -8.57
CA GLY A 165 9.38 -10.10 -7.70
C GLY A 165 9.33 -10.63 -6.26
N LEU A 166 10.24 -11.53 -5.88
CA LEU A 166 10.31 -12.15 -4.55
C LEU A 166 10.86 -11.19 -3.48
N LEU A 167 11.49 -10.10 -3.91
CA LEU A 167 12.21 -9.20 -3.02
C LEU A 167 12.16 -7.75 -3.53
N ARG A 168 11.85 -6.79 -2.66
CA ARG A 168 11.96 -5.35 -2.97
C ARG A 168 13.37 -4.87 -2.66
N PRO A 169 13.98 -3.98 -3.46
CA PRO A 169 15.37 -3.50 -3.28
C PRO A 169 15.52 -2.52 -2.09
N THR A 170 15.05 -2.92 -0.91
CA THR A 170 15.12 -2.16 0.33
C THR A 170 15.99 -2.91 1.34
N VAL A 171 16.73 -2.16 2.16
CA VAL A 171 17.67 -2.72 3.15
C VAL A 171 16.95 -3.66 4.13
N LYS A 172 15.71 -3.34 4.50
CA LYS A 172 14.89 -4.16 5.40
C LYS A 172 14.54 -5.53 4.79
N GLU A 173 14.22 -5.58 3.50
CA GLU A 173 13.92 -6.82 2.78
C GLU A 173 15.18 -7.68 2.59
N ILE A 174 16.30 -7.06 2.21
CA ILE A 174 17.59 -7.73 1.96
C ILE A 174 18.08 -8.39 3.26
N ARG A 175 17.98 -7.70 4.40
CA ARG A 175 18.32 -8.27 5.71
C ARG A 175 17.47 -9.46 6.08
N ARG A 176 16.16 -9.40 5.82
CA ARG A 176 15.25 -10.50 6.17
C ARG A 176 15.50 -11.73 5.30
N HIS A 177 15.83 -11.53 4.02
CA HIS A 177 16.03 -12.61 3.06
C HIS A 177 17.40 -13.29 3.16
N LEU A 178 18.46 -12.50 3.38
CA LEU A 178 19.83 -13.01 3.50
C LEU A 178 20.28 -13.22 4.95
N ARG A 179 19.43 -12.87 5.93
CA ARG A 179 19.71 -12.89 7.37
C ARG A 179 21.03 -12.18 7.75
N CYS A 180 21.35 -11.10 7.05
CA CYS A 180 22.59 -10.35 7.25
C CYS A 180 22.42 -9.10 8.13
N GLY A 181 23.53 -8.65 8.73
CA GLY A 181 23.59 -7.42 9.53
C GLY A 181 23.33 -6.15 8.70
N GLN A 182 23.02 -5.04 9.38
CA GLN A 182 22.65 -3.77 8.73
C GLN A 182 23.75 -3.24 7.81
N ALA A 183 25.02 -3.29 8.24
CA ALA A 183 26.16 -2.83 7.47
C ALA A 183 26.33 -3.61 6.16
N THR A 184 26.28 -4.94 6.23
CA THR A 184 26.39 -5.83 5.05
C THR A 184 25.24 -5.59 4.07
N ALA A 185 24.01 -5.42 4.55
CA ALA A 185 22.86 -5.14 3.69
C ALA A 185 22.94 -3.77 2.99
N THR A 186 23.49 -2.75 3.66
CA THR A 186 23.71 -1.45 3.03
C THR A 186 24.78 -1.51 1.96
N THR A 187 25.88 -2.23 2.18
CA THR A 187 26.94 -2.43 1.18
C THR A 187 26.43 -3.18 -0.04
N LEU A 188 25.64 -4.25 0.17
CA LEU A 188 25.00 -4.99 -0.93
C LEU A 188 24.03 -4.14 -1.75
N ARG A 189 23.26 -3.25 -1.10
CA ARG A 189 22.38 -2.32 -1.79
C ARG A 189 23.17 -1.30 -2.62
N GLN A 190 24.28 -0.79 -2.09
CA GLN A 190 25.16 0.14 -2.82
C GLN A 190 25.82 -0.53 -4.03
N GLN A 191 26.31 -1.77 -3.88
CA GLN A 191 26.86 -2.54 -4.99
C GLN A 191 25.82 -2.84 -6.08
N PHE A 192 24.58 -3.16 -5.68
CA PHE A 192 23.48 -3.37 -6.62
C PHE A 192 23.14 -2.09 -7.40
N GLU A 193 23.05 -0.93 -6.74
CA GLU A 193 22.81 0.35 -7.41
C GLU A 193 24.00 0.78 -8.27
N ALA A 194 25.24 0.49 -7.86
CA ALA A 194 26.43 0.76 -8.67
C ALA A 194 26.46 -0.10 -9.95
N LEU A 195 26.13 -1.40 -9.86
CA LEU A 195 25.98 -2.28 -11.02
C LEU A 195 24.83 -1.87 -11.93
N LYS A 196 23.70 -1.43 -11.37
CA LYS A 196 22.56 -0.88 -12.12
C LYS A 196 22.87 0.46 -12.79
N LYS A 197 23.85 1.21 -12.28
CA LYS A 197 24.36 2.45 -12.90
C LYS A 197 25.39 2.18 -14.00
N SER A 198 26.02 1.00 -14.02
CA SER A 198 27.00 0.56 -15.03
C SER A 198 26.50 -0.31 -16.21
N PRO A 199 25.20 -0.47 -16.54
CA PRO A 199 24.80 -1.22 -17.74
C PRO A 199 25.15 -0.49 -19.04
N ASP A 200 25.51 0.81 -18.98
CA ASP A 200 25.75 1.65 -20.16
C ASP A 200 27.22 1.73 -20.60
N THR A 201 28.15 0.99 -19.98
CA THR A 201 29.58 1.01 -20.39
C THR A 201 30.06 -0.26 -21.10
N LEU A 202 29.18 -1.25 -21.35
CA LEU A 202 29.51 -2.50 -22.06
C LEU A 202 28.70 -2.71 -23.35
N LEU A 203 28.39 -1.62 -24.06
CA LEU A 203 27.93 -1.65 -25.46
C LEU A 203 28.71 -0.67 -26.37
N SER A 204 29.88 -0.21 -25.94
CA SER A 204 30.74 0.63 -26.79
C SER A 204 32.23 0.41 -26.51
N SER A 205 32.74 -0.75 -26.90
CA SER A 205 34.11 -0.96 -27.40
C SER A 205 34.14 -2.24 -28.22
#